data_AF-A0A546XYL9-F1
#
_entry.id   AF-A0A546XYL9-F1
#
_cell.length_a   1.000
_cell.length_b   1.000
_cell.length_c   1.000
_cell.angle_alpha   90.00
_cell.angle_beta   90.00
_cell.angle_gamma   90.00
#
_symmetry.space_group_name_H-M   'P 1'
#
loop_
_entity.id
_entity.type
_entity.pdbx_description
1 polymer ?
#
loop_
_entity_poly.entity_id
_entity_poly.type
_entity_poly.pdbx_seq_one_letter_code
_entity_poly.pdbx_strand_id
1 'polypeptide(L)' 'MADIKGIWGDEPRRDGEYPVAHIVGYDGVSSITETTQNLGDYGIHWFHVWDKDGNELARMNARYVASIQFEKAGE' A
#
# COMPACT_ATOMS: atom_id res chain seq x y z
N MET A 1 -4.55 9.66 -12.94
CA MET A 1 -3.66 9.24 -11.84
C MET A 1 -3.20 7.83 -12.20
N ALA A 2 -1.93 7.49 -12.04
CA ALA A 2 -1.49 6.13 -12.31
C ALA A 2 -1.98 5.23 -11.18
N ASP A 3 -2.55 4.07 -11.51
CA ASP A 3 -3.09 3.16 -10.50
C ASP A 3 -1.95 2.48 -9.73
N ILE A 4 -2.07 2.37 -8.41
CA ILE A 4 -1.05 1.72 -7.57
C ILE A 4 -1.13 0.21 -7.79
N LYS A 5 -0.03 -0.37 -8.28
CA LYS A 5 0.11 -1.82 -8.48
C LYS A 5 0.53 -2.54 -7.20
N GLY A 6 1.38 -1.89 -6.39
CA GLY A 6 1.82 -2.48 -5.14
C GLY A 6 2.51 -1.50 -4.22
N ILE A 7 2.53 -1.85 -2.93
CA ILE A 7 3.27 -1.17 -1.86
C ILE A 7 4.13 -2.19 -1.12
N TRP A 8 5.36 -1.81 -0.81
CA TRP A 8 6.30 -2.61 -0.04
C TRP A 8 6.70 -1.84 1.21
N GLY A 9 6.55 -2.48 2.36
CA GLY A 9 7.01 -1.97 3.63
C GLY A 9 8.52 -2.06 3.79
N ASP A 10 9.01 -1.58 4.94
CA ASP A 10 10.43 -1.68 5.31
C ASP A 10 10.96 -3.13 5.19
N GLU A 11 12.22 -3.25 4.76
CA GLU A 11 12.93 -4.52 4.89
C GLU A 11 12.95 -4.95 6.37
N PRO A 12 12.57 -6.19 6.67
CA PRO A 12 12.54 -6.65 8.04
C PRO A 12 13.97 -6.72 8.56
N ARG A 13 14.16 -6.24 9.79
CA ARG A 13 15.48 -6.10 10.42
C ARG A 13 16.02 -7.41 10.99
N ARG A 14 15.34 -8.54 10.75
CA ARG A 14 15.68 -9.87 11.25
C ARG A 14 15.91 -10.82 10.08
N ASP A 15 16.93 -11.65 10.19
CA ASP A 15 17.24 -12.66 9.18
C ASP A 15 16.07 -13.62 8.98
N GLY A 16 15.64 -13.79 7.72
CA GLY A 16 14.60 -14.74 7.31
C GLY A 16 13.17 -14.20 7.27
N GLU A 17 12.95 -12.93 7.65
CA GLU A 17 11.66 -12.26 7.44
C GLU A 17 11.60 -11.66 6.02
N TYR A 18 10.40 -11.58 5.43
CA TYR A 18 10.17 -10.89 4.16
C TYR A 18 9.50 -9.53 4.39
N PRO A 19 9.79 -8.50 3.57
CA PRO A 19 9.08 -7.22 3.64
C PRO A 19 7.58 -7.44 3.49
N VAL A 20 6.79 -6.67 4.24
CA VAL A 20 5.34 -6.67 4.07
C VAL A 20 5.03 -6.11 2.68
N ALA A 21 4.49 -6.93 1.79
CA ALA A 21 4.16 -6.53 0.43
C ALA A 21 2.66 -6.73 0.16
N HIS A 22 2.04 -5.73 -0.45
CA HIS A 22 0.66 -5.82 -0.95
C HIS A 22 0.64 -5.47 -2.43
N ILE A 23 0.16 -6.39 -3.27
CA ILE A 23 0.22 -6.28 -4.73
C ILE A 23 -1.16 -6.58 -5.29
N VAL A 24 -1.69 -5.69 -6.12
CA VAL A 24 -2.99 -5.89 -6.78
C VAL A 24 -2.94 -7.13 -7.66
N GLY A 25 -3.86 -8.07 -7.40
CA GLY A 25 -3.94 -9.38 -8.05
C GLY A 25 -3.28 -10.52 -7.27
N TYR A 26 -2.69 -10.25 -6.11
CA TYR A 26 -2.07 -11.25 -5.24
C TYR A 26 -2.73 -11.27 -3.86
N ASP A 27 -2.83 -12.45 -3.24
CA ASP A 27 -3.35 -12.65 -1.86
C ASP A 27 -4.69 -11.94 -1.57
N GLY A 28 -5.60 -11.96 -2.55
CA GLY A 28 -6.93 -11.37 -2.43
C GLY A 28 -7.00 -9.84 -2.59
N VAL A 29 -5.87 -9.15 -2.80
CA VAL A 29 -5.82 -7.70 -3.01
C VAL A 29 -6.42 -7.32 -4.37
N SER A 30 -7.44 -6.48 -4.36
CA SER A 30 -8.13 -5.97 -5.55
C SER A 30 -7.68 -4.57 -5.97
N SER A 31 -7.36 -3.72 -4.99
CA SER A 31 -7.02 -2.33 -5.21
C SER A 31 -6.26 -1.76 -4.01
N ILE A 32 -5.48 -0.72 -4.28
CA ILE A 32 -4.77 0.04 -3.27
C ILE A 32 -5.15 1.51 -3.47
N THR A 33 -5.63 2.16 -2.41
CA THR A 33 -5.98 3.59 -2.44
C THR A 33 -5.20 4.34 -1.38
N GLU A 34 -5.09 5.65 -1.54
CA GLU A 34 -4.40 6.51 -0.58
C GLU A 34 -5.37 7.52 0.04
N THR A 35 -5.18 7.80 1.33
CA THR A 35 -5.89 8.88 2.02
C THR A 35 -4.93 9.68 2.88
N THR A 36 -5.27 10.95 3.09
CA THR A 36 -4.55 11.81 4.04
C THR A 36 -5.50 12.19 5.15
N GLN A 37 -5.24 11.67 6.35
CA GLN A 37 -5.92 12.10 7.56
C GLN A 37 -5.34 13.45 8.01
N ASN A 38 -6.15 14.51 7.89
CA ASN A 38 -5.77 15.85 8.33
C ASN A 38 -5.98 16.00 9.85
N LEU A 39 -4.95 16.45 10.58
CA LEU A 39 -4.94 16.68 12.04
C LEU A 39 -4.66 18.16 12.38
N GLY A 40 -5.06 19.08 11.50
CA GLY A 40 -4.77 20.51 11.59
C GLY A 40 -3.55 20.86 10.75
N ASP A 41 -2.44 21.17 11.41
CA ASP A 41 -1.22 21.65 10.73
C ASP A 41 -0.36 20.51 10.15
N TYR A 42 -0.74 19.26 10.40
CA TYR A 42 -0.05 18.08 9.89
C TYR A 42 -1.06 17.00 9.47
N GLY A 43 -0.63 16.16 8.51
CA GLY A 43 -1.43 15.06 7.99
C GLY A 43 -0.70 13.72 8.14
N ILE A 44 -1.47 12.64 8.27
CA ILE A 44 -0.97 11.28 8.20
C ILE A 44 -1.45 10.67 6.89
N HIS A 45 -0.50 10.27 6.04
CA HIS A 45 -0.80 9.63 4.78
C HIS A 45 -0.84 8.10 4.95
N TRP A 46 -1.89 7.48 4.44
CA TRP A 46 -2.19 6.06 4.58
C TRP A 46 -2.42 5.44 3.21
N PHE A 47 -1.90 4.22 3.03
CA PHE A 47 -2.25 3.35 1.93
C PHE A 47 -3.19 2.27 2.45
N HIS A 48 -4.35 2.15 1.83
CA HIS A 48 -5.38 1.19 2.15
C HIS A 48 -5.37 0.07 1.12
N VAL A 49 -5.45 -1.18 1.58
CA VAL A 49 -5.43 -2.38 0.77
C VAL A 49 -6.80 -3.02 0.86
N TRP A 50 -7.46 -3.20 -0.28
CA TRP A 50 -8.85 -3.67 -0.33
C TRP A 50 -8.96 -5.03 -1.01
N ASP A 51 -9.95 -5.82 -0.62
CA ASP A 51 -10.40 -6.97 -1.40
C ASP A 51 -11.43 -6.57 -2.47
N LYS A 52 -11.86 -7.54 -3.28
CA LYS A 52 -12.85 -7.31 -4.35
C LYS A 52 -14.25 -6.98 -3.84
N ASP A 53 -14.54 -7.32 -2.58
CA ASP A 53 -15.84 -7.15 -1.95
C ASP A 53 -15.91 -5.80 -1.20
N GLY A 54 -14.82 -5.03 -1.19
CA GLY A 54 -14.71 -3.71 -0.60
C GLY A 54 -14.27 -3.72 0.87
N ASN A 55 -13.80 -4.85 1.40
CA ASN A 55 -13.28 -4.93 2.76
C ASN A 55 -11.81 -4.49 2.80
N GLU A 56 -11.45 -3.76 3.86
CA GLU A 56 -10.06 -3.37 4.11
C GLU A 56 -9.28 -4.58 4.64
N LEU A 57 -8.37 -5.11 3.83
CA LEU A 57 -7.49 -6.22 4.21
C LEU A 57 -6.37 -5.74 5.13
N ALA A 58 -5.81 -4.57 4.80
CA ALA A 58 -4.69 -3.98 5.53
C ALA A 58 -4.62 -2.47 5.28
N ARG A 59 -3.90 -1.77 6.15
CA ARG A 59 -3.49 -0.38 5.94
C ARG A 59 -2.05 -0.17 6.37
N MET A 60 -1.32 0.63 5.61
CA MET A 60 0.08 0.96 5.88
C MET A 60 0.27 2.47 5.96
N ASN A 61 0.99 2.92 6.99
CA ASN A 61 1.39 4.32 7.07
C ASN A 61 2.43 4.60 5.99
N ALA A 62 2.33 5.74 5.31
CA ALA A 62 3.30 6.13 4.29
C ALA A 62 4.75 6.20 4.82
N ARG A 63 4.95 6.43 6.12
CA ARG A 63 6.28 6.41 6.75
C ARG A 63 6.91 5.02 6.86
N TYR A 64 6.13 3.96 6.72
CA TYR A 64 6.60 2.57 6.75
C TYR A 64 6.63 1.94 5.35
N VAL A 65 6.30 2.71 4.30
CA VAL A 65 6.38 2.27 2.91
C VAL A 65 7.77 2.59 2.37
N ALA A 66 8.51 1.56 1.99
CA ALA A 66 9.83 1.67 1.37
C ALA A 66 9.74 1.91 -0.15
N SER A 67 8.70 1.38 -0.81
CA SER A 67 8.53 1.52 -2.27
C SER A 67 7.06 1.43 -2.68
N ILE A 68 6.72 2.14 -3.76
CA ILE A 68 5.41 2.12 -4.41
C ILE A 68 5.64 1.83 -5.89
N GLN A 69 4.92 0.85 -6.43
CA GLN A 69 4.89 0.54 -7.85
C GLN A 69 3.55 0.99 -8.42
N PHE A 70 3.61 1.70 -9.54
CA PHE A 70 2.43 2.10 -10.31
C PHE A 70 2.27 1.20 -11.52
N GLU A 71 1.03 0.96 -11.95
CA GLU A 71 0.78 0.36 -13.25
C GLU A 71 1.33 1.28 -14.35
N LYS A 72 2.02 0.67 -15.30
CA LYS A 72 2.61 1.39 -16.42
C LYS A 72 1.46 1.89 -17.30
N ALA A 73 1.40 3.20 -17.54
CA ALA A 73 0.41 3.74 -18.47
C ALA A 73 0.76 3.29 -19.90
N GLY A 74 0.09 2.26 -20.40
CA GLY A 74 0.14 1.81 -21.79
C GLY A 74 0.82 0.45 -22.02
N GLU A 75 0.05 -0.61 -21.87
CA GLU A 75 0.15 -1.83 -22.70
C GLU A 75 -1.20 -2.06 -23.40
#